data_AF-A0A3D4QL74-F1
#
_entry.id   AF-A0A3D4QL74-F1
#
_cell.length_a   1.000
_cell.length_b   1.000
_cell.length_c   1.000
_cell.angle_alpha   90.00
_cell.angle_beta   90.00
_cell.angle_gamma   90.00
#
_symmetry.space_group_name_H-M   'P 1'
#
loop_
_entity.id
_entity.type
_entity.pdbx_description
1 polymer ?
#
loop_
_entity_poly.entity_id
_entity_poly.type
_entity_poly.pdbx_seq_one_letter_code
_entity_poly.pdbx_strand_id
1 'polypeptide(L)' 'MPPSEFGSDGDQSSPDLGFVQSPKIKRIFDFWISLRGDRPFPAWTDVKLMDLYDVAPFLAVVDVEHENGAPRFRYRF' A
#
# COMPACT_ATOMS: atom_id res chain seq x y z
N MET A 1 36.15 29.23 14.61
CA MET A 1 35.98 28.01 13.79
C MET A 1 34.51 27.61 13.87
N PRO A 2 33.66 27.93 12.88
CA PRO A 2 32.29 27.41 12.86
C PRO A 2 32.29 26.01 12.25
N PRO A 3 31.58 25.01 12.80
CA PRO A 3 31.36 23.76 12.10
C PRO A 3 30.18 23.91 11.14
N SER A 4 30.51 23.74 9.87
CA SER A 4 29.82 22.97 8.84
C SER A 4 28.29 23.06 8.74
N GLU A 5 27.88 23.63 7.61
CA GLU A 5 26.59 23.45 6.94
C GLU A 5 26.21 21.97 6.90
N PHE A 6 25.30 21.54 7.79
CA PHE A 6 24.54 20.32 7.58
C PHE A 6 23.38 20.65 6.64
N GLY A 7 23.69 20.65 5.35
CA GLY A 7 22.72 20.19 4.37
C GLY A 7 22.42 18.72 4.70
N SER A 8 21.26 18.47 5.28
CA SER A 8 20.68 17.15 5.29
C SER A 8 19.41 17.23 4.47
N ASP A 9 19.60 16.86 3.20
CA ASP A 9 18.60 16.30 2.33
C ASP A 9 17.74 15.32 3.13
N GLY A 10 16.59 15.82 3.53
CA GLY A 10 15.49 15.04 4.07
C GLY A 10 14.23 15.46 3.33
N ASP A 11 14.32 15.56 1.99
CA ASP A 11 13.14 15.45 1.16
C ASP A 11 12.57 14.05 1.44
N GLN A 12 11.70 13.97 2.44
CA GLN A 12 10.70 12.92 2.49
C GLN A 12 9.78 13.21 1.31
N SER A 13 10.27 12.93 0.10
CA SER A 13 9.41 12.74 -1.05
C SER A 13 8.53 11.57 -0.66
N SER A 14 7.38 11.89 -0.06
CA SER A 14 6.17 11.08 -0.16
C SER A 14 6.18 10.56 -1.59
N PRO A 15 6.17 9.24 -1.83
CA PRO A 15 6.40 8.70 -3.15
C PRO A 15 5.46 9.44 -4.10
N ASP A 16 6.05 10.24 -4.99
CA ASP A 16 5.29 11.04 -5.93
C ASP A 16 4.60 10.03 -6.83
N LEU A 17 3.35 9.70 -6.47
CA LEU A 17 2.43 8.88 -7.24
C LEU A 17 1.99 9.63 -8.52
N GLY A 18 2.73 10.68 -8.89
CA GLY A 18 2.73 11.41 -10.14
C GLY A 18 2.65 10.48 -11.35
N PHE A 19 1.40 10.20 -11.69
CA PHE A 19 0.93 9.58 -12.91
C PHE A 19 1.30 8.11 -13.13
N VAL A 20 0.63 7.25 -12.36
CA VAL A 20 0.34 5.92 -12.89
C VAL A 20 -0.70 6.03 -14.02
N GLN A 21 -0.24 6.14 -15.26
CA GLN A 21 -1.10 6.24 -16.46
C GLN A 21 -1.82 4.94 -16.85
N SER A 22 -1.61 3.85 -16.13
CA SER A 22 -2.24 2.57 -16.45
C SER A 22 -3.68 2.51 -15.93
N PRO A 23 -4.69 2.33 -16.80
CA PRO A 23 -6.09 2.15 -16.37
C PRO A 23 -6.26 1.00 -15.38
N LYS A 24 -5.43 -0.05 -15.50
CA LYS A 24 -5.45 -1.20 -14.59
C LYS A 24 -5.00 -0.83 -13.18
N ILE A 25 -3.94 -0.04 -13.05
CA ILE A 25 -3.45 0.35 -11.73
C ILE A 25 -4.42 1.34 -11.09
N LYS A 26 -4.99 2.28 -11.85
CA LYS A 26 -6.07 3.14 -11.37
C LYS A 26 -7.23 2.32 -10.81
N ARG A 27 -7.67 1.28 -11.53
CA ARG A 27 -8.73 0.37 -11.09
C ARG A 27 -8.40 -0.33 -9.76
N ILE A 28 -7.17 -0.80 -9.58
CA ILE A 28 -6.72 -1.43 -8.33
C ILE A 28 -6.80 -0.43 -7.17
N PHE A 29 -6.31 0.81 -7.38
CA PHE A 29 -6.37 1.85 -6.36
C PHE A 29 -7.81 2.27 -6.02
N ASP A 30 -8.66 2.46 -7.03
CA ASP A 30 -10.07 2.81 -6.84
C ASP A 30 -10.80 1.71 -6.03
N PHE A 31 -10.57 0.43 -6.38
CA PHE A 31 -11.08 -0.70 -5.62
C PHE A 31 -10.61 -0.66 -4.17
N TRP A 32 -9.30 -0.48 -3.96
CA TRP A 32 -8.72 -0.46 -2.62
C TRP A 32 -9.30 0.66 -1.76
N ILE A 33 -9.39 1.88 -2.28
CA ILE A 33 -9.97 3.03 -1.59
C ILE A 33 -11.42 2.74 -1.21
N SER A 34 -12.21 2.17 -2.13
CA SER A 34 -13.60 1.81 -1.89
C SER A 34 -13.78 0.71 -0.84
N LEU A 35 -12.90 -0.31 -0.83
CA LEU A 35 -12.97 -1.42 0.11
C LEU A 35 -12.54 -1.01 1.53
N ARG A 36 -11.49 -0.21 1.60
CA ARG A 36 -10.86 0.26 2.83
C ARG A 36 -11.82 1.15 3.62
N GLY A 37 -12.43 2.13 2.95
CA GLY A 37 -13.14 3.22 3.63
C GLY A 37 -12.24 3.86 4.69
N ASP A 38 -12.74 3.97 5.92
CA ASP A 38 -11.99 4.55 7.05
C ASP A 38 -11.08 3.54 7.79
N ARG A 39 -11.12 2.25 7.43
CA ARG A 39 -10.37 1.20 8.16
C ARG A 39 -8.93 1.13 7.65
N PRO A 40 -7.90 1.04 8.49
CA PRO A 40 -6.52 1.00 7.99
C PRO A 40 -6.22 -0.27 7.18
N PHE A 41 -6.76 -1.43 7.60
CA PHE A 41 -6.56 -2.74 6.98
C PHE A 41 -7.90 -3.51 6.92
N PRO A 42 -8.58 -3.57 5.76
CA PRO A 42 -9.79 -4.38 5.60
C PRO A 42 -9.46 -5.87 5.71
N ALA A 43 -10.45 -6.68 6.11
CA ALA A 43 -10.26 -8.12 6.25
C ALA A 43 -10.17 -8.79 4.87
N TRP A 44 -9.40 -9.88 4.75
CA TRP A 44 -9.31 -10.65 3.51
C TRP A 44 -10.69 -11.14 3.01
N THR A 45 -11.60 -11.45 3.95
CA THR A 45 -12.98 -11.87 3.65
C THR A 45 -13.83 -10.79 2.98
N ASP A 46 -13.42 -9.52 3.07
CA ASP A 46 -14.10 -8.40 2.42
C ASP A 46 -13.73 -8.32 0.92
N VAL A 47 -12.61 -8.94 0.51
CA VAL A 47 -12.13 -8.93 -0.87
C VAL A 47 -12.88 -9.98 -1.70
N LYS A 48 -13.69 -9.51 -2.64
CA LYS A 48 -14.29 -10.37 -3.67
C LYS A 48 -13.36 -10.43 -4.88
N LEU A 49 -12.62 -11.53 -5.02
CA LEU A 49 -11.67 -11.73 -6.13
C LEU A 49 -12.32 -11.58 -7.52
N MET A 50 -13.61 -11.90 -7.65
CA MET A 50 -14.36 -11.74 -8.90
C MET A 50 -14.49 -10.28 -9.35
N ASP A 51 -14.36 -9.30 -8.44
CA ASP A 51 -14.41 -7.87 -8.81
C ASP A 51 -13.06 -7.38 -9.39
N LEU A 52 -12.01 -8.19 -9.20
CA LEU A 52 -10.60 -7.92 -9.51
C LEU A 52 -9.96 -8.97 -10.42
N TYR A 53 -10.73 -9.88 -11.02
CA TYR A 53 -10.18 -11.04 -11.72
C TYR A 53 -9.19 -10.68 -12.85
N ASP A 54 -9.37 -9.51 -13.49
CA ASP A 54 -8.56 -8.99 -14.58
C ASP A 54 -7.20 -8.42 -14.14
N VAL A 55 -7.07 -8.18 -12.83
CA VAL A 55 -5.87 -7.62 -12.19
C VAL A 55 -5.30 -8.53 -11.09
N ALA A 56 -6.01 -9.59 -10.72
CA ALA A 56 -5.61 -10.55 -9.69
C ALA A 56 -4.18 -11.09 -9.82
N PRO A 57 -3.64 -11.40 -11.02
CA PRO A 57 -2.26 -11.85 -11.16
C PRO A 57 -1.19 -10.84 -10.72
N PHE A 58 -1.56 -9.56 -10.59
CA PHE A 58 -0.67 -8.48 -10.17
C PHE A 58 -0.86 -8.09 -8.70
N LEU A 59 -1.70 -8.81 -7.96
CA LEU A 59 -1.98 -8.55 -6.55
C LEU A 59 -1.22 -9.54 -5.66
N ALA A 60 -0.72 -9.03 -4.54
CA ALA A 60 -0.22 -9.85 -3.44
C ALA A 60 -1.06 -9.56 -2.19
N VAL A 61 -1.34 -10.58 -1.41
CA VAL A 61 -2.10 -10.47 -0.16
C VAL A 61 -1.13 -10.53 1.01
N VAL A 62 -1.22 -9.54 1.91
CA VAL A 62 -0.40 -9.48 3.11
C VAL A 62 -1.31 -9.41 4.31
N ASP A 63 -1.28 -10.44 5.15
CA ASP A 63 -1.88 -10.38 6.47
C ASP A 63 -0.95 -9.59 7.40
N VAL A 64 -1.53 -8.70 8.21
CA VAL A 64 -0.84 -7.98 9.28
C VAL A 64 -1.28 -8.58 10.61
N GLU A 65 -0.43 -9.43 11.17
CA GLU A 65 -0.60 -10.02 12.50
C GLU A 65 0.09 -9.10 13.54
N HIS A 66 -0.44 -9.04 14.76
CA HIS A 66 0.19 -8.32 15.86
C HIS A 66 0.71 -9.34 16.88
N GLU A 67 2.01 -9.61 16.86
CA GLU A 67 2.67 -10.54 17.76
C GLU A 67 3.58 -9.75 18.71
N ASN A 68 3.32 -9.81 20.02
CA ASN A 68 4.08 -9.09 21.06
C ASN A 68 4.20 -7.56 20.83
N GLY A 69 3.18 -6.94 20.23
CA GLY A 69 3.15 -5.50 19.96
C GLY A 69 3.95 -5.05 18.73
N ALA A 70 4.59 -5.96 18.01
CA ALA A 70 5.22 -5.69 16.73
C ALA A 70 4.34 -6.21 15.57
N PRO A 71 4.23 -5.48 14.44
CA PRO A 71 3.55 -5.96 13.26
C PRO A 71 4.36 -7.08 12.60
N ARG A 72 3.72 -8.21 12.37
CA ARG A 72 4.24 -9.34 11.59
C ARG A 72 3.49 -9.42 10.27
N PHE A 73 4.24 -9.43 9.18
CA PHE A 73 3.69 -9.49 7.82
C PHE A 73 3.75 -10.91 7.29
N ARG A 74 2.60 -11.46 6.88
CA ARG A 74 2.50 -12.79 6.28
C ARG A 74 1.93 -12.69 4.87
N TYR A 75 2.70 -13.10 3.89
CA TYR A 75 2.29 -13.10 2.48
C TYR A 75 1.46 -14.36 2.16
N ARG A 76 0.34 -14.19 1.47
CA ARG A 76 -0.42 -15.28 0.84
C ARG A 76 -0.21 -15.22 -0.67
N PHE A 77 0.18 -16.36 -1.24
CA PHE A 77 0.41 -16.56 -2.68
C PHE A 77 -0.63 -17.55 -3.21
#